data_AF-A0A378NFQ3-F1
#
_entry.id   AF-A0A378NFQ3-F1
#
_cell.length_a   1.000
_cell.length_b   1.000
_cell.length_c   1.000
_cell.angle_alpha   90.00
_cell.angle_beta   90.00
_cell.angle_gamma   90.00
#
_symmetry.space_group_name_H-M   'P 1'
#
loop_
_entity.id
_entity.type
_entity.pdbx_description
1 polymer ?
#
loop_
_entity_poly.entity_id
_entity_poly.type
_entity_poly.pdbx_seq_one_letter_code
_entity_poly.pdbx_strand_id
1 'polypeptide(L)'
;MSKLTKLKSWSYHVLIAIDQLFNALTGGAADETFSSRCYRGAVLAENPKKRWRFWHSFVNCLFLDPKHCYSAYKAEVHRKQYPKAFRLGGI
;
A
#
# COMPACT_ATOMS: atom_id res chain seq x y z
N MET A 1 11.20 13.94 -18.70
CA MET A 1 10.26 14.15 -17.57
C MET A 1 10.33 15.60 -17.12
N SER A 2 9.21 16.33 -17.13
CA SER A 2 9.17 17.73 -16.64
C SER A 2 9.42 17.79 -15.12
N LYS A 3 9.89 18.94 -14.60
CA LYS A 3 10.13 19.12 -13.14
C LYS A 3 8.91 18.73 -12.29
N LEU A 4 7.71 19.06 -12.77
CA LEU A 4 6.44 18.71 -12.13
C LEU A 4 6.23 17.20 -11.98
N THR A 5 6.63 16.40 -12.97
CA THR A 5 6.54 14.91 -12.88
C THR A 5 7.51 14.31 -11.88
N LYS A 6 8.70 14.91 -11.70
CA LYS A 6 9.66 14.47 -10.69
C LYS A 6 9.15 14.73 -9.27
N LEU A 7 8.60 15.93 -9.03
CA LEU A 7 8.03 16.28 -7.73
C LEU A 7 6.86 15.35 -7.36
N LYS A 8 5.93 15.12 -8.30
CA LYS A 8 4.81 14.18 -8.10
C LYS A 8 5.29 12.77 -7.75
N SER A 9 6.29 12.24 -8.46
CA SER A 9 6.85 10.91 -8.17
C SER A 9 7.53 10.86 -6.81
N TRP A 10 8.28 11.90 -6.44
CA TRP A 10 8.93 11.99 -5.14
C TRP A 10 7.91 12.03 -4.00
N SER A 11 6.91 12.91 -4.08
CA SER A 11 5.86 13.00 -3.06
C SER A 11 5.09 11.68 -2.91
N TYR A 12 4.83 10.99 -4.03
CA TYR A 12 4.22 9.66 -4.02
C TYR A 12 5.06 8.63 -3.24
N HIS A 13 6.38 8.59 -3.45
CA HIS A 13 7.27 7.69 -2.70
C HIS A 13 7.33 8.05 -1.20
N VAL A 14 7.33 9.33 -0.85
CA VAL A 14 7.30 9.78 0.55
C VAL A 14 6.03 9.30 1.25
N LEU A 15 4.86 9.44 0.60
CA LEU A 15 3.59 8.96 1.16
C LEU A 15 3.57 7.44 1.35
N ILE A 16 4.12 6.68 0.40
CA ILE A 16 4.28 5.23 0.55
C ILE A 16 5.19 4.89 1.72
N ALA A 17 6.34 5.56 1.84
CA ALA A 17 7.28 5.30 2.92
C ALA A 17 6.66 5.55 4.31
N ILE A 18 5.83 6.60 4.44
CA ILE A 18 5.09 6.88 5.67
C ILE A 18 4.09 5.76 5.97
N ASP A 19 3.35 5.28 4.97
CA ASP A 19 2.37 4.20 5.14
C ASP A 19 3.05 2.86 5.51
N GLN A 20 4.17 2.54 4.87
CA GLN A 20 5.02 1.39 5.19
C GLN A 20 5.62 1.49 6.60
N LEU A 21 6.08 2.68 7.01
CA LEU A 21 6.56 2.93 8.36
C LEU A 21 5.44 2.67 9.38
N PHE A 22 4.24 3.19 9.14
CA PHE A 22 3.09 2.93 10.00
C PHE A 22 2.75 1.43 10.06
N ASN A 23 2.82 0.72 8.94
CA ASN A 23 2.65 -0.73 8.92
C ASN A 23 3.71 -1.45 9.78
N ALA A 24 4.98 -1.10 9.63
CA ALA A 24 6.09 -1.68 10.39
C ALA A 24 5.94 -1.44 11.90
N LEU A 25 5.61 -0.19 12.30
CA LEU A 25 5.36 0.17 13.69
C LEU A 25 4.17 -0.58 14.31
N THR A 26 3.21 -1.00 13.50
CA THR A 26 2.06 -1.83 13.92
C THR A 26 2.32 -3.35 13.71
N GLY A 27 3.59 -3.75 13.59
CA GLY A 27 4.03 -5.14 13.50
C GLY A 27 3.76 -5.81 12.14
N GLY A 28 3.72 -5.03 11.07
CA GLY A 28 3.66 -5.49 9.68
C GLY A 28 5.03 -5.58 9.03
N ALA A 29 5.08 -6.05 7.78
CA ALA A 29 6.32 -6.07 7.00
C ALA A 29 6.70 -4.66 6.54
N ALA A 30 8.01 -4.36 6.54
CA ALA A 30 8.52 -3.03 6.22
C ALA A 30 8.34 -2.63 4.75
N ASP A 31 8.18 -3.59 3.84
CA ASP A 31 7.98 -3.40 2.41
C ASP A 31 6.50 -3.52 2.00
N GLU A 32 5.58 -3.63 2.95
CA GLU A 32 4.14 -3.71 2.73
C GLU A 32 3.45 -2.44 3.24
N THR A 33 2.61 -1.83 2.39
CA THR A 33 1.68 -0.77 2.80
C THR A 33 0.64 -1.28 3.80
N PHE A 34 0.31 -0.47 4.80
CA PHE A 34 -0.75 -0.76 5.78
C PHE A 34 -2.09 -1.02 5.09
N SER A 35 -2.38 -0.26 4.02
CA SER A 35 -3.58 -0.43 3.20
C SER A 35 -3.65 -1.81 2.52
N SER A 36 -2.52 -2.33 2.02
CA SER A 36 -2.43 -3.70 1.47
C SER A 36 -2.69 -4.75 2.56
N ARG A 37 -2.06 -4.57 3.74
CA ARG A 37 -2.25 -5.48 4.89
C ARG A 37 -3.69 -5.50 5.36
N CYS A 38 -4.38 -4.35 5.36
CA CYS A 38 -5.80 -4.25 5.68
C CYS A 38 -6.65 -5.11 4.74
N TYR A 39 -6.39 -5.05 3.43
CA TYR A 39 -7.10 -5.88 2.46
C TYR A 39 -6.86 -7.38 2.70
N ARG A 40 -5.60 -7.79 2.85
CA ARG A 40 -5.26 -9.20 3.12
C ARG A 40 -5.92 -9.72 4.39
N GLY A 41 -5.86 -8.94 5.48
CA GLY A 41 -6.41 -9.32 6.78
C GLY A 41 -7.94 -9.32 6.83
N ALA A 42 -8.61 -8.52 6.01
CA ALA A 42 -10.07 -8.39 6.00
C ALA A 42 -10.76 -9.28 4.96
N VAL A 43 -10.14 -9.50 3.80
CA VAL A 43 -10.76 -10.13 2.62
C VAL A 43 -10.12 -11.48 2.27
N LEU A 44 -8.79 -11.60 2.36
CA LEU A 44 -8.08 -12.82 1.91
C LEU A 44 -7.82 -13.83 3.03
N ALA A 45 -7.92 -13.42 4.29
CA ALA A 45 -7.78 -14.32 5.43
C ALA A 45 -9.00 -15.26 5.54
N GLU A 46 -8.77 -16.55 5.77
CA GLU A 46 -9.84 -17.56 5.94
C GLU A 46 -10.80 -17.19 7.08
N ASN A 47 -10.26 -16.67 8.19
CA ASN A 47 -11.02 -16.22 9.36
C ASN A 47 -10.63 -14.76 9.72
N PRO A 48 -11.21 -13.76 9.03
CA PRO A 48 -10.81 -12.37 9.19
C PRO A 48 -11.29 -11.81 10.53
N LYS A 49 -10.33 -11.37 11.36
CA LYS A 49 -10.61 -10.74 12.67
C LYS A 49 -11.39 -9.43 12.48
N LYS A 50 -12.31 -9.12 13.41
CA LYS A 50 -13.14 -7.88 13.37
C LYS A 50 -12.31 -6.60 13.19
N ARG A 51 -11.14 -6.52 13.85
CA ARG A 51 -10.21 -5.38 13.74
C ARG A 51 -9.81 -5.08 12.28
N TRP A 52 -9.61 -6.10 11.46
CA TRP A 52 -9.17 -5.92 10.08
C TRP A 52 -10.31 -5.45 9.19
N ARG A 53 -11.53 -5.92 9.42
CA ARG A 53 -12.73 -5.40 8.72
C ARG A 53 -12.95 -3.92 9.03
N PHE A 54 -12.75 -3.53 10.30
CA PHE A 54 -12.77 -2.12 10.71
C PHE A 54 -11.71 -1.31 9.96
N TRP A 55 -10.44 -1.71 10.04
CA TRP A 55 -9.34 -0.97 9.38
C TRP A 55 -9.52 -0.89 7.86
N HIS A 56 -9.95 -1.97 7.21
CA HIS A 56 -10.26 -1.97 5.78
C HIS A 56 -11.35 -0.95 5.41
N SER A 57 -12.45 -0.91 6.17
CA SER A 57 -13.51 0.07 5.93
C SER A 57 -13.07 1.51 6.26
N PHE A 58 -12.33 1.69 7.36
CA PHE A 58 -11.84 2.98 7.80
C PHE A 58 -10.87 3.60 6.79
N VAL A 59 -9.88 2.82 6.33
CA VAL A 59 -8.87 3.29 5.36
C VAL A 59 -9.52 3.60 4.01
N ASN A 60 -10.41 2.75 3.49
CA ASN A 60 -11.13 3.06 2.25
C ASN A 60 -11.94 4.36 2.35
N CYS A 61 -12.57 4.62 3.51
CA CYS A 61 -13.29 5.87 3.76
C CYS A 61 -12.34 7.08 3.87
N LEU A 62 -11.21 6.94 4.57
CA LEU A 62 -10.21 8.00 4.74
C LEU A 62 -9.69 8.52 3.39
N PHE A 63 -9.49 7.62 2.42
CA PHE A 63 -9.05 7.96 1.07
C PHE A 63 -10.20 8.28 0.10
N LEU A 64 -11.45 8.28 0.57
CA LEU A 64 -12.66 8.48 -0.24
C LEU A 64 -12.70 7.57 -1.49
N ASP A 65 -12.09 6.39 -1.40
CA ASP A 65 -12.02 5.40 -2.48
C ASP A 65 -12.38 4.01 -1.92
N PRO A 66 -13.54 3.44 -2.29
CA PRO A 66 -13.98 2.15 -1.79
C PRO A 66 -13.07 0.98 -2.21
N LYS A 67 -12.18 1.19 -3.19
CA LYS A 67 -11.23 0.20 -3.70
C LYS A 67 -9.78 0.56 -3.35
N HIS A 68 -9.54 1.50 -2.44
CA HIS A 68 -8.20 1.93 -2.06
C HIS A 68 -7.32 0.76 -1.60
N CYS A 69 -7.77 0.02 -0.58
CA CYS A 69 -7.01 -1.10 -0.02
C CYS A 69 -6.77 -2.23 -1.04
N TYR A 70 -7.75 -2.51 -1.91
CA TYR A 70 -7.61 -3.48 -2.99
C TYR A 70 -6.57 -3.03 -4.04
N SER A 71 -6.57 -1.74 -4.38
CA SER A 71 -5.60 -1.17 -5.32
C SER A 71 -4.18 -1.17 -4.74
N ALA A 72 -4.05 -0.88 -3.44
CA ALA A 72 -2.79 -1.00 -2.71
C ALA A 72 -2.28 -2.45 -2.73
N TYR A 73 -3.12 -3.43 -2.38
CA TYR A 73 -2.78 -4.85 -2.47
C TYR A 73 -2.28 -5.25 -3.86
N LYS A 74 -2.99 -4.87 -4.92
CA LYS A 74 -2.53 -5.14 -6.30
C LYS A 74 -1.22 -4.44 -6.64
N ALA A 75 -0.99 -3.24 -6.14
CA ALA A 75 0.26 -2.52 -6.37
C ALA A 75 1.45 -3.26 -5.72
N GLU A 76 1.27 -3.83 -4.53
CA GLU A 76 2.29 -4.66 -3.88
C GLU A 76 2.54 -5.97 -4.63
N VAL A 77 1.48 -6.69 -5.02
CA VAL A 77 1.59 -7.93 -5.81
C VAL A 77 2.38 -7.70 -7.11
N HIS A 78 2.15 -6.57 -7.77
CA HIS A 78 2.85 -6.21 -9.01
C HIS A 78 4.15 -5.43 -8.79
N ARG A 79 4.61 -5.26 -7.53
CA ARG A 79 5.81 -4.51 -7.13
C ARG A 79 5.89 -3.12 -7.79
N LYS A 80 4.75 -2.43 -7.91
CA LYS A 80 4.69 -1.11 -8.57
C LYS A 80 5.49 -0.04 -7.84
N GLN A 81 5.67 -0.21 -6.53
CA GLN A 81 6.42 0.72 -5.69
C GLN A 81 7.93 0.61 -5.90
N TYR A 82 8.40 -0.52 -6.44
CA TYR A 82 9.83 -0.76 -6.62
C TYR A 82 10.37 0.13 -7.75
N PRO A 83 11.58 0.69 -7.58
CA PRO A 83 12.31 1.31 -8.67
C PRO A 83 12.49 0.33 -9.83
N LYS A 84 12.55 0.85 -11.06
CA LYS A 84 12.64 0.02 -12.28
C LYS A 84 13.79 -0.99 -12.24
N ALA A 85 14.94 -0.59 -11.69
CA ALA A 85 16.12 -1.44 -11.54
C ALA A 85 15.90 -2.69 -10.68
N PHE A 86 14.87 -2.71 -9.83
CA PHE A 86 14.53 -3.85 -8.96
C PHE A 86 13.31 -4.65 -9.46
N ARG A 87 12.75 -4.29 -10.62
CA ARG A 87 11.66 -5.05 -11.23
C ARG A 87 12.26 -6.18 -12.07
N LEU A 88 11.61 -7.34 -12.08
CA LEU A 88 12.00 -8.46 -12.95
C LEU A 88 12.03 -7.99 -14.41
N GLY A 89 13.18 -8.10 -15.08
CA GLY A 89 13.41 -7.62 -16.45
C GLY A 89 13.87 -6.16 -16.57
N GLY A 90 14.25 -5.50 -15.47
CA GLY A 90 14.77 -4.13 -15.44
C GLY A 90 16.28 -4.03 -15.63
N ILE A 91 16.79 -4.44 -16.79
CA ILE A 91 18.06 -3.96 -17.36
C ILE A 91 17.75 -3.37 -18.73
#